data_AF-A0A7W8Q397-F1
#
_entry.id   AF-A0A7W8Q397-F1
#
_cell.length_a   1.000
_cell.length_b   1.000
_cell.length_c   1.000
_cell.angle_alpha   90.00
_cell.angle_beta   90.00
_cell.angle_gamma   90.00
#
_symmetry.space_group_name_H-M   'P 1'
#
loop_
_entity.id
_entity.type
_entity.pdbx_description
1 polymer ?
#
loop_
_entity_poly.entity_id
_entity_poly.type
_entity_poly.pdbx_seq_one_letter_code
_entity_poly.pdbx_strand_id
1 'polypeptide(L)'
;MTACGVRSEHAASAAREAASEEVAPSLRATILEHCRSGGFEPDIRFEVQLQQTVLSLVDEGVGVALVPSSMRKAQLAGVVFRPLADAPLIEQVLAWSPANRNPCLGRFLELA
;
A
#
# COMPACT_ATOMS: atom_id res chain seq x y z
N MET A 1 -3.60 3.70 -6.01
CA MET A 1 -3.66 2.49 -5.15
C MET A 1 -4.24 1.30 -5.91
N THR A 2 -4.06 0.10 -5.38
CA THR A 2 -4.48 -1.17 -5.99
C THR A 2 -4.86 -2.16 -4.88
N ALA A 3 -5.93 -2.94 -5.06
CA ALA A 3 -6.25 -4.08 -4.20
C ALA A 3 -5.48 -5.32 -4.63
N CYS A 4 -5.09 -6.14 -3.67
CA CYS A 4 -4.29 -7.34 -3.86
C CYS A 4 -5.01 -8.52 -3.20
N GLY A 5 -5.26 -9.60 -3.95
CA GLY A 5 -5.98 -10.80 -3.47
C GLY A 5 -5.61 -12.05 -4.28
N VAL A 6 -6.06 -13.23 -3.86
CA VAL A 6 -5.87 -14.48 -4.63
C VAL A 6 -6.80 -14.58 -5.84
N ARG A 7 -6.45 -15.44 -6.79
CA ARG A 7 -7.14 -15.59 -8.09
C ARG A 7 -8.57 -16.17 -8.00
N SER A 8 -8.92 -16.87 -6.92
CA SER A 8 -10.15 -17.68 -6.80
C SER A 8 -11.28 -17.11 -5.93
N GLU A 9 -11.13 -15.94 -5.31
CA GLU A 9 -12.14 -15.43 -4.34
C GLU A 9 -12.89 -14.17 -4.79
N HIS A 10 -14.16 -14.10 -4.38
CA HIS A 10 -15.08 -12.97 -4.57
C HIS A 10 -14.49 -11.70 -3.91
N ALA A 11 -13.97 -10.80 -4.75
CA ALA A 11 -13.24 -9.58 -4.35
C ALA A 11 -14.10 -8.47 -3.69
N ALA A 12 -15.34 -8.76 -3.31
CA ALA A 12 -16.26 -7.78 -2.76
C ALA A 12 -16.39 -8.01 -1.24
N SER A 13 -16.03 -6.99 -0.47
CA SER A 13 -16.21 -6.84 0.98
C SER A 13 -15.04 -7.30 1.88
N ALA A 14 -14.34 -6.28 2.40
CA ALA A 14 -13.39 -6.25 3.52
C ALA A 14 -11.91 -6.45 3.16
N ALA A 15 -11.17 -5.34 3.07
CA ALA A 15 -9.73 -5.36 3.30
C ALA A 15 -9.48 -5.88 4.72
N ARG A 16 -8.70 -6.95 4.85
CA ARG A 16 -8.40 -7.62 6.14
C ARG A 16 -7.01 -7.31 6.67
N GLU A 17 -6.19 -6.69 5.82
CA GLU A 17 -4.82 -6.34 6.11
C GLU A 17 -4.63 -4.84 5.87
N ALA A 18 -4.04 -4.17 6.85
CA ALA A 18 -3.71 -2.76 6.77
C ALA A 18 -2.23 -2.52 7.07
N ALA A 19 -1.70 -1.44 6.49
CA ALA A 19 -0.39 -0.93 6.86
C ALA A 19 -0.37 -0.59 8.36
N SER A 20 0.72 -0.91 9.06
CA SER A 20 0.88 -0.58 10.48
C SER A 20 0.79 0.93 10.73
N GLU A 21 0.03 1.32 11.76
CA GLU A 21 -0.11 2.72 12.19
C GLU A 21 1.25 3.35 12.55
N GLU A 22 2.15 2.58 13.16
CA GLU A 22 3.44 3.07 13.62
C GLU A 22 4.43 3.35 12.47
N VAL A 23 4.37 2.53 11.42
CA VAL A 23 5.33 2.59 10.30
C VAL A 23 4.83 3.46 9.16
N ALA A 24 3.52 3.49 8.92
CA ALA A 24 2.94 4.18 7.77
C ALA A 24 1.59 4.85 8.11
N PRO A 25 1.57 5.79 9.08
CA PRO A 25 0.33 6.41 9.56
C PRO A 25 -0.46 7.09 8.44
N SER A 26 0.21 7.83 7.56
CA SER A 26 -0.45 8.51 6.43
C SER A 26 -1.06 7.55 5.42
N LEU A 27 -0.40 6.41 5.14
CA LEU A 27 -0.92 5.38 4.25
C LEU A 27 -2.16 4.71 4.86
N ARG A 28 -2.09 4.35 6.16
CA ARG A 28 -3.21 3.74 6.86
C ARG A 28 -4.42 4.67 6.92
N ALA A 29 -4.22 5.94 7.29
CA ALA A 29 -5.28 6.94 7.30
C ALA A 29 -5.93 7.11 5.93
N THR A 30 -5.13 7.14 4.85
CA THR A 30 -5.64 7.24 3.48
C THR A 30 -6.48 6.02 3.07
N ILE A 31 -6.05 4.81 3.45
CA ILE A 31 -6.80 3.57 3.22
C ILE A 31 -8.15 3.62 3.94
N LEU A 32 -8.15 3.96 5.24
CA LEU A 32 -9.37 4.04 6.05
C LEU A 32 -10.34 5.08 5.50
N GLU A 33 -9.84 6.27 5.16
CA GLU A 33 -10.66 7.32 4.56
C GLU A 33 -11.29 6.89 3.24
N HIS A 34 -10.53 6.22 2.37
CA HIS A 34 -11.06 5.74 1.10
C HIS A 34 -12.13 4.65 1.27
N CYS A 35 -11.96 3.73 2.23
CA CYS A 35 -13.01 2.75 2.55
C CYS A 35 -14.28 3.45 3.04
N ARG A 36 -14.13 4.41 3.98
CA ARG A 36 -15.25 5.17 4.54
C ARG A 36 -15.99 5.99 3.50
N SER A 37 -15.29 6.64 2.58
CA SER A 37 -15.93 7.37 1.48
C SER A 37 -16.66 6.45 0.49
N GLY A 38 -16.20 5.19 0.38
CA GLY A 38 -16.91 4.10 -0.29
C GLY A 38 -18.08 3.50 0.49
N GLY A 39 -18.38 3.99 1.69
CA GLY A 39 -19.54 3.59 2.50
C GLY A 39 -19.32 2.33 3.36
N PHE A 40 -18.09 1.91 3.60
CA PHE A 40 -17.79 0.75 4.45
C PHE A 40 -16.56 0.99 5.35
N GLU A 41 -16.48 0.28 6.46
CA GLU A 41 -15.29 0.23 7.31
C GLU A 41 -14.57 -1.11 7.08
N PRO A 42 -13.25 -1.15 6.85
CA PRO A 42 -12.53 -2.40 6.67
C PRO A 42 -12.42 -3.19 7.98
N ASP A 43 -12.64 -4.52 7.91
CA ASP A 43 -12.41 -5.46 9.02
C ASP A 43 -10.91 -5.81 9.11
N ILE A 44 -10.11 -4.95 9.74
CA ILE A 44 -8.65 -5.14 9.84
C ILE A 44 -8.34 -6.24 10.86
N ARG A 45 -7.85 -7.39 10.37
CA ARG A 45 -7.43 -8.54 11.19
C ARG A 45 -5.93 -8.60 11.41
N PHE A 46 -5.16 -8.04 10.48
CA PHE A 46 -3.71 -7.99 10.58
C PHE A 46 -3.20 -6.58 10.31
N GLU A 47 -2.36 -6.09 11.21
CA GLU A 47 -1.50 -4.94 10.97
C GLU A 47 -0.11 -5.44 10.63
N VAL A 48 0.41 -5.01 9.48
CA VAL A 48 1.68 -5.50 8.93
C VAL A 48 2.62 -4.34 8.65
N GLN A 49 3.89 -4.52 9.03
CA GLN A 49 4.93 -3.50 8.92
C GLN A 49 5.71 -3.60 7.60
N LEU A 50 5.80 -4.79 7.01
CA LEU A 50 6.59 -5.06 5.82
C LEU A 50 5.70 -5.39 4.62
N GLN A 51 5.96 -4.72 3.50
CA GLN A 51 5.23 -4.91 2.25
C GLN A 51 5.30 -6.35 1.72
N GLN A 52 6.41 -7.06 1.95
CA GLN A 52 6.55 -8.47 1.55
C GLN A 52 5.62 -9.38 2.35
N THR A 53 5.47 -9.12 3.65
CA THR A 53 4.59 -9.92 4.53
C THR A 53 3.13 -9.80 4.12
N VAL A 54 2.67 -8.59 3.73
CA VAL A 54 1.33 -8.38 3.15
C VAL A 54 1.11 -9.34 1.99
N LEU A 55 2.05 -9.36 1.04
CA LEU A 55 1.86 -10.16 -0.17
C LEU A 55 1.92 -11.66 0.09
N SER A 56 2.73 -12.12 1.06
CA SER A 56 2.73 -13.53 1.48
C SER A 56 1.43 -13.94 2.15
N LEU A 57 0.86 -13.12 3.04
CA LEU A 57 -0.43 -13.42 3.67
C LEU A 57 -1.57 -13.47 2.65
N VAL A 58 -1.54 -12.54 1.69
CA VAL A 58 -2.47 -12.58 0.55
C VAL A 58 -2.27 -13.85 -0.28
N ASP A 59 -1.05 -14.25 -0.61
CA ASP A 59 -0.76 -15.46 -1.40
C ASP A 59 -1.29 -16.75 -0.72
N GLU A 60 -1.19 -16.81 0.61
CA GLU A 60 -1.73 -17.89 1.46
C GLU A 60 -3.27 -17.81 1.64
N GLY A 61 -3.94 -16.84 1.03
CA GLY A 61 -5.41 -16.72 1.06
C GLY A 61 -5.98 -16.14 2.36
N VAL A 62 -5.15 -15.49 3.18
CA VAL A 62 -5.57 -14.91 4.46
C VAL A 62 -6.55 -13.73 4.27
N GLY A 63 -6.45 -13.03 3.15
CA GLY A 63 -7.41 -11.98 2.81
C GLY A 63 -7.05 -11.13 1.60
N VAL A 64 -7.52 -9.88 1.65
CA VAL A 64 -7.28 -8.84 0.65
C VAL A 64 -6.60 -7.65 1.33
N ALA A 65 -5.61 -7.07 0.65
CA ALA A 65 -4.89 -5.89 1.11
C ALA A 65 -5.02 -4.72 0.12
N LEU A 66 -5.07 -3.49 0.64
CA LEU A 66 -4.93 -2.28 -0.17
C LEU A 66 -3.47 -1.83 -0.16
N VAL A 67 -2.88 -1.71 -1.34
CA VAL A 67 -1.45 -1.43 -1.51
C VAL A 67 -1.18 -0.30 -2.51
N PRO A 68 -0.12 0.50 -2.32
CA PRO A 68 0.44 1.33 -3.38
C PRO A 68 0.64 0.58 -4.70
N SER A 69 0.31 1.23 -5.81
CA SER A 69 0.37 0.61 -7.15
C SER A 69 1.79 0.22 -7.57
N SER A 70 2.82 0.80 -6.95
CA SER A 70 4.23 0.45 -7.15
C SER A 70 4.54 -1.00 -6.76
N MET A 71 3.83 -1.57 -5.79
CA MET A 71 4.04 -2.96 -5.35
C MET A 71 3.63 -4.01 -6.39
N ARG A 72 2.87 -3.63 -7.43
CA ARG A 72 2.57 -4.53 -8.56
C ARG A 72 3.83 -5.10 -9.23
N LYS A 73 4.98 -4.43 -9.08
CA LYS A 73 6.27 -4.87 -9.62
C LYS A 73 6.82 -6.14 -8.93
N ALA A 74 6.34 -6.50 -7.74
CA ALA A 74 6.83 -7.65 -6.99
C ALA A 74 6.46 -9.02 -7.63
N GLN A 75 5.51 -9.05 -8.59
CA GLN A 75 5.12 -10.23 -9.40
C GLN A 75 5.10 -11.58 -8.65
N LEU A 76 4.28 -11.69 -7.60
CA LEU A 76 4.00 -12.98 -6.95
C LEU A 76 2.93 -13.76 -7.73
N ALA A 77 3.16 -15.05 -7.93
CA ALA A 77 2.40 -15.87 -8.88
C ALA A 77 0.94 -16.15 -8.45
N GLY A 78 0.66 -16.31 -7.15
CA GLY A 78 -0.70 -16.53 -6.64
C GLY A 78 -1.49 -15.24 -6.40
N VAL A 79 -0.83 -14.09 -6.52
CA VAL A 79 -1.41 -12.78 -6.24
C VAL A 79 -1.96 -12.10 -7.50
N VAL A 80 -3.17 -11.56 -7.38
CA VAL A 80 -3.82 -10.72 -8.40
C VAL A 80 -3.96 -9.29 -7.87
N PHE A 81 -3.48 -8.35 -8.68
CA PHE A 81 -3.61 -6.92 -8.43
C PHE A 81 -4.77 -6.33 -9.23
N ARG A 82 -5.72 -5.69 -8.56
CA ARG A 82 -6.88 -5.00 -9.16
C ARG A 82 -6.83 -3.50 -8.88
N PRO A 83 -6.88 -2.62 -9.90
CA PRO A 83 -7.00 -1.18 -9.68
C PRO A 83 -8.25 -0.86 -8.85
N LEU A 84 -8.16 0.12 -7.96
CA LEU A 84 -9.32 0.66 -7.25
C LEU A 84 -9.99 1.73 -8.11
N ALA A 85 -11.32 1.78 -8.09
CA ALA A 85 -12.05 2.94 -8.59
C ALA A 85 -11.80 4.13 -7.66
N ASP A 86 -11.67 5.34 -8.23
CA ASP A 86 -11.41 6.59 -7.48
C ASP A 86 -10.27 6.44 -6.45
N ALA A 87 -9.22 5.73 -6.86
CA ALA A 87 -8.14 5.36 -5.97
C ALA A 87 -7.44 6.62 -5.41
N PRO A 88 -7.24 6.72 -4.09
CA PRO A 88 -6.49 7.83 -3.51
C PRO A 88 -5.04 7.79 -3.99
N LEU A 89 -4.50 9.00 -4.10
CA LEU A 89 -3.11 9.25 -4.38
C LEU A 89 -2.36 9.41 -3.07
N ILE A 90 -1.16 8.83 -3.04
CA ILE A 90 -0.25 8.96 -1.90
C ILE A 90 1.04 9.53 -2.47
N GLU A 91 1.41 10.69 -1.98
CA GLU A 91 2.63 11.36 -2.41
C GLU A 91 3.85 10.65 -1.84
N GLN A 92 4.84 10.44 -2.70
CA GLN A 92 6.17 10.01 -2.32
C GLN A 92 7.06 11.23 -2.42
N VAL A 93 7.60 11.67 -1.29
CA VAL A 93 8.41 12.88 -1.21
C VAL A 93 9.84 12.53 -0.85
N LEU A 94 10.76 13.34 -1.36
CA LEU A 94 12.16 13.36 -0.94
C LEU A 94 12.31 14.51 0.06
N ALA A 95 12.83 14.20 1.25
CA ALA A 95 13.13 15.18 2.28
C ALA A 95 14.62 15.18 2.59
N TRP A 96 15.21 16.37 2.69
CA TRP A 96 16.59 16.54 3.09
C TRP A 96 16.73 17.75 4.01
N SER A 97 17.78 17.75 4.83
CA SER A 97 18.12 18.92 5.62
C SER A 97 18.55 20.07 4.72
N PRO A 98 18.04 21.31 4.91
CA PRO A 98 18.57 22.48 4.23
C PRO A 98 20.07 22.70 4.47
N ALA A 99 20.62 22.15 5.56
CA ALA A 99 22.04 22.21 5.90
C ALA A 99 22.85 21.03 5.33
N ASN A 100 22.28 20.20 4.45
CA ASN A 100 22.97 19.03 3.89
C ASN A 100 24.15 19.46 3.00
N ARG A 101 25.37 19.03 3.38
CA ARG A 101 26.62 19.36 2.69
C ARG A 101 27.11 18.26 1.74
N ASN A 102 26.32 17.22 1.50
CA ASN A 102 26.71 16.13 0.60
C ASN A 102 26.77 16.67 -0.85
N PRO A 103 27.96 16.67 -1.50
CA PRO A 103 28.11 17.20 -2.85
C PRO A 103 27.34 16.38 -3.91
N CYS A 104 26.88 15.17 -3.57
CA CYS A 104 26.06 14.36 -4.44
C CYS A 104 24.58 14.78 -4.45
N LEU A 105 24.10 15.58 -3.48
CA LEU A 105 22.68 15.94 -3.37
C LEU A 105 22.18 16.65 -4.63
N GLY A 106 22.91 17.64 -5.14
CA GLY A 106 22.51 18.38 -6.35
C GLY A 106 22.33 17.45 -7.55
N ARG A 107 23.35 16.61 -7.82
CA ARG A 107 23.29 15.61 -8.91
C ARG A 107 22.20 14.57 -8.71
N PHE A 108 21.90 14.19 -7.47
CA PHE A 108 20.82 13.25 -7.19
C PHE A 108 19.45 13.85 -7.46
N LEU A 109 19.24 15.13 -7.14
CA LEU A 109 17.98 15.84 -7.43
C LEU A 109 17.75 16.02 -8.93
N GLU A 110 18.80 16.07 -9.76
CA GLU A 110 18.68 16.09 -11.23
C GLU A 110 18.18 14.75 -11.82
N LEU A 111 18.26 13.65 -11.06
CA LEU A 111 17.79 12.32 -11.49
C LEU A 111 16.35 12.02 -11.08
N ALA A 112 15.78 12.83 -10.20
CA ALA A 112 14.42 12.70 -9.71
C ALA A 112 13.41 13.31 -10.69
#